data_AF-A0A2P4S9D7-F1
#
_entry.id   AF-A0A2P4S9D7-F1
#
_cell.length_a   1.000
_cell.length_b   1.000
_cell.length_c   1.000
_cell.angle_alpha   90.00
_cell.angle_beta   90.00
_cell.angle_gamma   90.00
#
_symmetry.space_group_name_H-M   'P 1'
#
loop_
_entity.id
_entity.type
_entity.pdbx_description
1 polymer ?
#
loop_
_entity_poly.entity_id
_entity_poly.type
_entity_poly.pdbx_seq_one_letter_code
_entity_poly.pdbx_strand_id
1 'polypeptide(L)'
;MGLDTMGSSLMETQKLSFEEQPDAKGFGCAKALYISDADKRKHFRLVLKLFFSNGQEIGTFHSKLIKVISKPSQKKQSLKNTDLCISSGSKVSLFNRLRSQTVSTRYLSVEGGAFIASARQWAAFTLHLADERCTRSEFPLREGYIRYGSVVQLICTATGITLPPL
;
A
#
# COMPACT_ATOMS: atom_id res chain seq x y z
N MET A 1 -9.87 30.11 -36.72
CA MET A 1 -8.69 29.52 -36.08
C MET A 1 -9.02 29.35 -34.61
N GLY A 2 -9.41 28.13 -34.21
CA GLY A 2 -9.77 27.83 -32.82
C GLY A 2 -8.50 27.55 -32.02
N LEU A 3 -8.34 28.22 -30.88
CA LEU A 3 -7.24 27.95 -29.97
C LEU A 3 -7.43 26.57 -29.34
N ASP A 4 -6.38 25.77 -29.44
CA ASP A 4 -6.22 24.49 -28.78
C ASP A 4 -6.44 24.64 -27.28
N THR A 5 -7.52 24.04 -26.78
CA THR A 5 -7.72 23.78 -25.36
C THR A 5 -6.66 22.76 -24.94
N MET A 6 -5.49 23.26 -24.52
CA MET A 6 -4.44 22.47 -23.89
C MET A 6 -5.04 21.70 -22.72
N GLY A 7 -5.12 20.37 -22.89
CA GLY A 7 -5.64 19.43 -21.91
C GLY A 7 -4.81 19.40 -20.65
N SER A 8 -5.07 20.32 -19.73
CA SER A 8 -4.82 20.08 -18.32
C SER A 8 -5.92 19.14 -17.86
N SER A 9 -5.63 17.84 -17.75
CA SER A 9 -6.45 16.98 -16.89
C SER A 9 -6.54 17.71 -15.54
N LEU A 10 -7.70 18.20 -15.13
CA LEU A 10 -7.92 18.74 -13.80
C LEU A 10 -7.57 17.64 -12.81
N MET A 11 -6.32 17.62 -12.34
CA MET A 11 -5.91 16.75 -11.25
C MET A 11 -6.46 17.39 -9.99
N GLU A 12 -7.68 16.98 -9.65
CA GLU A 12 -8.35 17.44 -8.45
C GLU A 12 -7.47 17.14 -7.24
N THR A 13 -6.98 18.19 -6.59
CA THR A 13 -6.09 18.06 -5.44
C THR A 13 -6.95 17.88 -4.19
N GLN A 14 -6.83 16.73 -3.53
CA GLN A 14 -7.50 16.48 -2.27
C GLN A 14 -6.75 17.16 -1.12
N LYS A 15 -7.41 18.06 -0.39
CA LYS A 15 -6.87 18.60 0.87
C LYS A 15 -6.86 17.51 1.93
N LEU A 16 -5.69 17.31 2.56
CA LEU A 16 -5.50 16.38 3.65
C LEU A 16 -5.54 17.12 4.99
N SER A 17 -6.28 16.55 5.94
CA SER A 17 -6.22 16.94 7.35
C SER A 17 -5.30 15.98 8.08
N PHE A 18 -4.43 16.52 8.94
CA PHE A 18 -3.59 15.73 9.83
C PHE A 18 -4.25 15.60 11.18
N GLU A 19 -4.38 14.38 11.67
CA GLU A 19 -4.76 14.06 13.04
C GLU A 19 -3.48 13.94 13.88
N GLU A 20 -3.47 14.53 15.08
CA GLU A 20 -2.38 14.35 16.04
C GLU A 20 -2.41 12.94 16.64
N GLN A 21 -1.24 12.30 16.66
CA GLN A 21 -1.00 11.02 17.32
C GLN A 21 -0.31 11.23 18.69
N PRO A 22 -0.39 10.25 19.60
CA PRO A 22 0.14 10.37 20.97
C PRO A 22 1.64 10.71 21.07
N ASP A 23 2.41 10.53 19.99
CA ASP A 23 3.84 10.80 19.90
C ASP A 23 4.18 12.11 19.17
N ALA A 24 3.23 13.06 19.15
CA ALA A 24 3.33 14.36 18.45
C ALA A 24 3.56 14.23 16.93
N LYS A 25 3.25 13.07 16.33
CA LYS A 25 3.26 12.90 14.88
C LYS A 25 1.89 13.24 14.30
N GLY A 26 1.89 13.91 13.15
CA GLY A 26 0.70 14.10 12.34
C GLY A 26 0.48 12.92 11.40
N PHE A 27 -0.73 12.38 11.35
CA PHE A 27 -1.15 11.37 10.38
C PHE A 27 -2.34 11.85 9.55
N GLY A 28 -2.25 11.72 8.23
CA GLY A 28 -3.33 12.05 7.31
C GLY A 28 -3.51 10.94 6.28
N CYS A 29 -4.76 10.70 5.85
CA CYS A 29 -5.08 9.65 4.89
C CYS A 29 -5.94 10.19 3.74
N ALA A 30 -5.48 9.98 2.50
CA ALA A 30 -6.23 10.34 1.30
C ALA A 30 -7.14 9.16 0.90
N LYS A 31 -8.41 9.19 1.33
CA LYS A 31 -9.37 8.08 1.16
C LYS A 31 -10.17 8.13 -0.15
N ALA A 32 -10.09 9.24 -0.89
CA ALA A 32 -10.94 9.52 -2.05
C ALA A 32 -10.16 9.71 -3.35
N LEU A 33 -8.91 9.23 -3.41
CA LEU A 33 -8.10 9.27 -4.63
C LEU A 33 -8.54 8.17 -5.60
N TYR A 34 -8.72 8.54 -6.86
CA TYR A 34 -8.97 7.62 -7.96
C TYR A 34 -8.32 8.14 -9.25
N ILE A 35 -8.16 7.25 -10.24
CA ILE A 35 -7.72 7.59 -11.59
C ILE A 35 -8.83 7.16 -12.57
N SER A 36 -9.26 8.09 -13.43
CA SER A 36 -10.26 7.80 -14.46
C SER A 36 -9.64 7.02 -15.63
N ASP A 37 -10.45 6.24 -16.31
CA ASP A 37 -10.14 5.58 -17.58
C ASP A 37 -9.85 6.55 -18.73
N ALA A 38 -10.20 7.83 -18.60
CA ALA A 38 -9.76 8.89 -19.50
C ALA A 38 -8.23 9.10 -19.46
N ASP A 39 -7.60 8.82 -18.30
CA ASP A 39 -6.15 8.87 -18.16
C ASP A 39 -5.50 7.64 -18.79
N LYS A 40 -4.62 7.85 -19.77
CA LYS A 40 -3.96 6.78 -20.53
C LYS A 40 -2.55 6.45 -20.01
N ARG A 41 -2.09 7.08 -18.93
CA ARG A 41 -0.76 6.81 -18.35
C ARG A 41 -0.72 5.40 -17.76
N LYS A 42 0.34 4.65 -18.06
CA LYS A 42 0.57 3.29 -17.51
C LYS A 42 1.06 3.32 -16.06
N HIS A 43 1.65 4.44 -15.65
CA HIS A 43 2.18 4.65 -14.31
C HIS A 43 2.00 6.11 -13.89
N PHE A 44 1.87 6.35 -12.60
CA PHE A 44 1.82 7.69 -12.02
C PHE A 44 2.52 7.75 -10.66
N ARG A 45 2.66 8.95 -10.10
CA ARG A 45 3.12 9.17 -8.72
C ARG A 45 2.09 10.03 -8.00
N LEU A 46 1.96 9.82 -6.69
CA LEU A 46 1.27 10.77 -5.82
C LEU A 46 2.20 11.95 -5.56
N VAL A 47 1.63 13.14 -5.54
CA VAL A 47 2.31 14.40 -5.24
C VAL A 47 1.68 14.98 -3.99
N LEU A 48 2.46 15.13 -2.93
CA LEU A 48 2.05 15.78 -1.69
C LEU A 48 2.73 17.13 -1.61
N LYS A 49 1.94 18.20 -1.65
CA LYS A 49 2.43 19.56 -1.38
C LYS A 49 2.06 19.94 0.05
N LEU A 50 3.06 20.31 0.85
CA LEU A 50 2.87 20.69 2.24
C LEU A 50 3.08 22.19 2.42
N PHE A 51 2.23 22.79 3.24
CA PHE A 51 2.25 24.21 3.55
C PHE A 51 2.12 24.40 5.07
N PHE A 52 2.79 25.42 5.60
CA PHE A 52 2.51 25.92 6.94
C PHE A 52 1.14 26.63 6.97
N SER A 53 0.62 26.87 8.17
CA SER A 53 -0.65 27.59 8.37
C SER A 53 -0.63 29.02 7.82
N ASN A 54 0.55 29.64 7.73
CA ASN A 54 0.76 30.97 7.12
C ASN A 54 0.82 30.93 5.58
N GLY A 55 0.62 29.78 4.95
CA GLY A 55 0.64 29.61 3.49
C GLY A 55 2.03 29.40 2.88
N GLN A 56 3.10 29.43 3.69
CA GLN A 56 4.45 29.16 3.20
C GLN A 56 4.61 27.68 2.82
N GLU A 57 5.09 27.41 1.60
CA GLU A 57 5.36 26.03 1.15
C GLU A 57 6.53 25.43 1.95
N ILE A 58 6.30 24.25 2.51
CA ILE A 58 7.32 23.40 3.14
C ILE A 58 8.06 22.62 2.04
N GLY A 59 7.30 22.08 1.08
CA GLY A 59 7.85 21.43 -0.08
C GLY A 59 6.88 20.48 -0.78
N THR A 60 7.37 19.91 -1.88
CA THR A 60 6.65 18.96 -2.71
C THR A 60 7.32 17.59 -2.67
N PHE A 61 6.58 16.57 -2.24
CA PHE A 61 7.05 15.20 -2.04
C PHE A 61 6.38 14.25 -3.03
N HIS A 62 7.15 13.31 -3.57
CA HIS A 62 6.67 12.36 -4.57
C HIS A 62 6.69 10.94 -4.01
N SER A 63 5.62 10.18 -4.23
CA SER A 63 5.63 8.75 -3.95
C SER A 63 6.56 7.98 -4.90
N LYS A 64 6.76 6.70 -4.60
CA LYS A 64 7.24 5.73 -5.61
C LYS A 64 6.24 5.64 -6.76
N LEU A 65 6.72 5.11 -7.90
CA LEU A 65 5.91 4.89 -9.08
C LEU A 65 4.82 3.85 -8.80
N ILE A 66 3.57 4.16 -9.20
CA ILE A 66 2.40 3.30 -9.04
C ILE A 66 1.95 2.86 -10.43
N LYS A 67 1.87 1.55 -10.65
CA LYS A 67 1.39 0.95 -11.89
C LYS A 67 -0.13 1.00 -11.96
N VAL A 68 -0.67 1.51 -13.06
CA VAL A 68 -2.11 1.48 -13.33
C VAL A 68 -2.50 0.09 -13.82
N ILE A 69 -3.53 -0.48 -13.22
CA ILE A 69 -4.10 -1.77 -13.60
C ILE A 69 -5.59 -1.61 -13.90
N SER A 70 -6.15 -2.45 -14.77
CA SER A 70 -7.58 -2.43 -15.09
C SER A 70 -8.41 -3.14 -14.02
N LYS A 71 -8.24 -4.45 -13.91
CA LYS A 71 -8.85 -5.33 -12.91
C LYS A 71 -7.86 -6.44 -12.58
N PRO A 72 -7.90 -7.03 -11.36
CA PRO A 72 -7.10 -8.21 -11.07
C PRO A 72 -7.47 -9.36 -12.01
N SER A 73 -6.46 -10.08 -12.51
CA SER A 73 -6.67 -11.25 -13.37
C SER A 73 -7.27 -12.40 -12.56
N GLN A 74 -8.30 -13.05 -13.10
CA GLN A 74 -8.84 -14.30 -12.57
C GLN A 74 -8.07 -15.54 -13.07
N LYS A 75 -7.25 -15.39 -14.12
CA LYS A 75 -6.42 -16.48 -14.64
C LYS A 75 -5.22 -16.71 -13.72
N LYS A 76 -4.77 -17.97 -13.64
CA LYS A 76 -3.54 -18.34 -12.95
C LYS A 76 -2.39 -17.47 -13.46
N GLN A 77 -1.71 -16.79 -12.52
CA GLN A 77 -0.62 -15.90 -12.87
C GLN A 77 0.54 -16.69 -13.46
N SER A 78 1.02 -16.27 -14.64
CA SER A 78 2.21 -16.84 -15.26
C SER A 78 3.44 -16.07 -14.81
N LEU A 79 4.58 -16.75 -14.70
CA LEU A 79 5.89 -16.13 -14.42
C LEU A 79 6.44 -15.32 -15.60
N LYS A 80 5.72 -15.19 -16.72
CA LYS A 80 6.08 -14.29 -17.81
C LYS A 80 5.85 -12.82 -17.47
N ASN A 81 4.96 -12.54 -16.51
CA ASN A 81 4.68 -11.19 -16.02
C ASN A 81 4.92 -11.14 -14.50
N THR A 82 6.18 -10.98 -14.14
CA THR A 82 6.65 -10.99 -12.75
C THR A 82 6.28 -9.72 -11.98
N ASP A 83 6.00 -8.62 -12.66
CA ASP A 83 5.62 -7.33 -12.04
C ASP A 83 4.37 -7.41 -11.16
N LEU A 84 3.50 -8.39 -11.42
CA LEU A 84 2.25 -8.60 -10.68
C LEU A 84 2.37 -9.72 -9.63
N CYS A 85 3.55 -10.34 -9.52
CA CYS A 85 3.83 -11.35 -8.51
C CYS A 85 4.37 -10.68 -7.24
N ILE A 86 4.14 -11.32 -6.10
CA ILE A 86 4.71 -10.89 -4.82
C ILE A 86 5.95 -11.74 -4.59
N SER A 87 7.12 -11.11 -4.50
CA SER A 87 8.36 -11.79 -4.10
C SER A 87 8.45 -11.89 -2.58
N SER A 88 9.13 -12.92 -2.09
CA SER A 88 9.59 -13.00 -0.69
C SER A 88 10.39 -11.75 -0.35
N GLY A 89 10.11 -11.16 0.81
CA GLY A 89 10.68 -9.87 1.24
C GLY A 89 9.91 -8.63 0.75
N SER A 90 8.87 -8.80 -0.08
CA SER A 90 8.01 -7.68 -0.47
C SER A 90 7.16 -7.16 0.69
N LYS A 91 6.86 -5.86 0.66
CA LYS A 91 5.95 -5.22 1.62
C LYS A 91 4.52 -5.28 1.09
N VAL A 92 3.60 -5.79 1.89
CA VAL A 92 2.18 -5.92 1.59
C VAL A 92 1.32 -5.29 2.67
N SER A 93 0.09 -4.94 2.34
CA SER A 93 -0.95 -4.58 3.28
C SER A 93 -2.13 -5.53 3.11
N LEU A 94 -2.73 -5.98 4.20
CA LEU A 94 -3.89 -6.87 4.17
C LEU A 94 -5.14 -6.09 4.59
N PHE A 95 -6.25 -6.33 3.91
CA PHE A 95 -7.54 -5.74 4.27
C PHE A 95 -8.67 -6.73 4.03
N ASN A 96 -9.75 -6.53 4.76
CA ASN A 96 -11.01 -7.23 4.58
C ASN A 96 -12.11 -6.21 4.26
N ARG A 97 -13.04 -6.56 3.39
CA ARG A 97 -14.20 -5.73 3.03
C ARG A 97 -15.43 -6.61 2.89
N LEU A 98 -16.46 -6.32 3.70
CA LEU A 98 -17.70 -7.09 3.74
C LEU A 98 -18.69 -6.60 2.68
N ARG A 99 -19.23 -7.53 1.88
CA ARG A 99 -20.33 -7.27 0.92
C ARG A 99 -20.09 -6.07 -0.02
N SER A 100 -18.83 -5.83 -0.40
CA SER A 100 -18.43 -4.69 -1.24
C SER A 100 -18.78 -3.30 -0.68
N GLN A 101 -18.99 -3.17 0.64
CA GLN A 101 -19.31 -1.90 1.28
C GLN A 101 -18.03 -1.19 1.74
N THR A 102 -17.77 0.03 1.26
CA THR A 102 -16.53 0.78 1.57
C THR A 102 -16.35 1.02 3.07
N VAL A 103 -17.43 1.37 3.78
CA VAL A 103 -17.45 1.61 5.24
C VAL A 103 -17.07 0.37 6.07
N SER A 104 -17.22 -0.83 5.50
CA SER A 104 -16.88 -2.08 6.17
C SER A 104 -15.39 -2.44 6.07
N THR A 105 -14.60 -1.67 5.31
CA THR A 105 -13.18 -1.98 5.10
C THR A 105 -12.43 -1.94 6.44
N ARG A 106 -11.69 -3.01 6.74
CA ARG A 106 -10.79 -3.09 7.89
C ARG A 106 -9.43 -3.55 7.41
N TYR A 107 -8.37 -2.90 7.90
CA TYR A 107 -7.00 -3.17 7.53
C TYR A 107 -6.28 -3.88 8.68
N LEU A 108 -5.41 -4.82 8.35
CA LEU A 108 -4.51 -5.38 9.34
C LEU A 108 -3.54 -4.29 9.80
N SER A 109 -3.43 -4.11 11.10
CA SER A 109 -2.51 -3.18 11.73
C SER A 109 -1.99 -3.75 13.06
N VAL A 110 -1.09 -3.04 13.71
CA VAL A 110 -0.52 -3.41 15.01
C VAL A 110 -0.61 -2.20 15.93
N GLU A 111 -1.24 -2.38 17.08
CA GLU A 111 -1.43 -1.35 18.10
C GLU A 111 -1.30 -1.98 19.48
N GLY A 112 -0.57 -1.32 20.40
CA GLY A 112 -0.35 -1.86 21.75
C GLY A 112 0.33 -3.22 21.79
N GLY A 113 1.15 -3.55 20.78
CA GLY A 113 1.81 -4.85 20.68
C GLY A 113 0.93 -5.99 20.16
N ALA A 114 -0.32 -5.72 19.79
CA ALA A 114 -1.26 -6.73 19.28
C ALA A 114 -1.67 -6.43 17.84
N PHE A 115 -1.97 -7.49 17.08
CA PHE A 115 -2.58 -7.35 15.76
C PHE A 115 -4.04 -6.95 15.91
N ILE A 116 -4.46 -5.96 15.13
CA ILE A 116 -5.83 -5.43 15.14
C ILE A 116 -6.37 -5.29 13.71
N ALA A 117 -7.69 -5.26 13.60
CA ALA A 117 -8.40 -4.91 12.37
C ALA A 117 -8.88 -3.46 12.45
N SER A 118 -8.10 -2.52 11.92
CA SER A 118 -8.35 -1.08 12.04
C SER A 118 -9.21 -0.54 10.90
N ALA A 119 -10.14 0.37 11.22
CA ALA A 119 -10.87 1.15 10.21
C ALA A 119 -10.14 2.45 9.80
N ARG A 120 -9.06 2.82 10.53
CA ARG A 120 -8.38 4.11 10.38
C ARG A 120 -7.07 4.01 9.63
N GLN A 121 -6.25 3.02 9.97
CA GLN A 121 -4.88 2.89 9.50
C GLN A 121 -4.58 1.46 9.04
N TRP A 122 -3.66 1.33 8.10
CA TRP A 122 -3.10 0.06 7.66
C TRP A 122 -1.62 0.02 8.00
N ALA A 123 -1.11 -1.15 8.36
CA ALA A 123 0.32 -1.35 8.49
C ALA A 123 0.89 -2.02 7.23
N ALA A 124 2.14 -1.73 6.93
CA ALA A 124 2.92 -2.50 5.98
C ALA A 124 3.55 -3.71 6.69
N PHE A 125 3.52 -4.86 6.03
CA PHE A 125 4.10 -6.10 6.51
C PHE A 125 5.07 -6.65 5.48
N THR A 126 6.26 -7.06 5.90
CA THR A 126 7.17 -7.83 5.06
C THR A 126 6.71 -9.28 5.05
N LEU A 127 6.55 -9.85 3.85
CA LEU A 127 6.09 -11.22 3.66
C LEU A 127 7.27 -12.10 3.23
N HIS A 128 7.67 -13.05 4.05
CA HIS A 128 8.76 -13.98 3.76
C HIS A 128 8.24 -15.41 3.55
N LEU A 129 8.85 -16.15 2.64
CA LEU A 129 8.66 -17.61 2.58
C LEU A 129 9.30 -18.27 3.81
N ALA A 130 8.53 -19.07 4.54
CA ALA A 130 9.05 -19.91 5.61
C ALA A 130 9.43 -21.29 5.03
N ASP A 131 10.52 -21.89 5.51
CA ASP A 131 10.84 -23.30 5.21
C ASP A 131 10.34 -24.17 6.37
N GLU A 132 9.49 -25.16 6.08
CA GLU A 132 9.01 -26.12 7.09
C GLU A 132 10.15 -26.95 7.72
N ARG A 133 11.36 -26.94 7.14
CA ARG A 133 12.51 -27.73 7.61
C ARG A 133 13.46 -27.01 8.56
N CYS A 134 13.26 -25.73 8.86
CA CYS A 134 14.17 -24.97 9.73
C CYS A 134 13.52 -24.63 11.07
N THR A 135 13.74 -25.49 12.06
CA THR A 135 13.60 -25.15 13.47
C THR A 135 14.65 -24.10 13.83
N ARG A 136 14.20 -22.86 14.03
CA ARG A 136 14.81 -21.81 14.86
C ARG A 136 16.31 -21.53 14.64
N SER A 137 16.57 -20.38 14.03
CA SER A 137 17.83 -19.63 13.95
C SER A 137 18.44 -19.62 12.54
N GLU A 138 18.62 -18.41 12.01
CA GLU A 138 19.26 -18.07 10.74
C GLU A 138 18.45 -18.38 9.45
N PHE A 139 17.62 -17.43 9.03
CA PHE A 139 16.92 -17.48 7.75
C PHE A 139 17.81 -16.94 6.62
N PRO A 140 18.26 -17.74 5.64
CA PRO A 140 18.66 -17.21 4.35
C PRO A 140 17.39 -16.81 3.59
N LEU A 141 17.31 -15.53 3.22
CA LEU A 141 16.23 -14.96 2.39
C LEU A 141 16.15 -15.72 1.06
N ARG A 142 15.25 -16.71 0.95
CA ARG A 142 15.00 -17.37 -0.35
C ARG A 142 14.37 -16.36 -1.30
N GLU A 143 15.11 -16.04 -2.35
CA GLU A 143 14.60 -15.31 -3.51
C GLU A 143 13.59 -16.19 -4.25
N GLY A 144 12.31 -15.85 -4.13
CA GLY A 144 11.24 -16.62 -4.76
C GLY A 144 9.91 -15.86 -4.72
N TYR A 145 9.00 -16.21 -5.62
CA TYR A 145 7.64 -15.67 -5.61
C TYR A 145 6.74 -16.45 -4.65
N ILE A 146 5.90 -15.74 -3.91
CA ILE A 146 4.89 -16.33 -3.03
C ILE A 146 3.83 -17.02 -3.89
N ARG A 147 3.48 -18.26 -3.54
CA ARG A 147 2.44 -19.05 -4.20
C ARG A 147 1.39 -19.49 -3.19
N TYR A 148 0.16 -19.70 -3.64
CA TYR A 148 -0.85 -20.35 -2.80
C TYR A 148 -0.36 -21.71 -2.30
N GLY A 149 -0.60 -22.01 -1.02
CA GLY A 149 -0.09 -23.19 -0.33
C GLY A 149 1.35 -23.07 0.17
N SER A 150 2.03 -21.93 -0.03
CA SER A 150 3.33 -21.69 0.62
C SER A 150 3.12 -21.26 2.05
N VAL A 151 3.95 -21.75 2.98
CA VAL A 151 4.00 -21.24 4.35
C VAL A 151 4.73 -19.91 4.34
N VAL A 152 4.16 -18.90 5.00
CA VAL A 152 4.71 -17.54 5.03
C VAL A 152 4.81 -16.97 6.42
N GLN A 153 5.86 -16.16 6.60
CA GLN A 153 6.10 -15.37 7.81
C GLN A 153 5.72 -13.91 7.53
N LEU A 154 4.78 -13.38 8.30
CA LEU A 154 4.33 -11.99 8.20
C LEU A 154 4.96 -11.16 9.33
N ILE A 155 5.66 -10.07 8.97
CA ILE A 155 6.40 -9.22 9.92
C ILE A 155 5.97 -7.76 9.77
N CYS A 156 5.49 -7.12 10.83
CA CYS A 156 5.14 -5.70 10.80
C CYS A 156 6.38 -4.84 10.57
N THR A 157 6.39 -3.96 9.56
CA THR A 157 7.60 -3.18 9.24
C THR A 157 7.89 -2.06 10.23
N ALA A 158 6.90 -1.64 11.03
CA ALA A 158 7.06 -0.56 12.00
C ALA A 158 7.49 -1.10 13.38
N THR A 159 6.90 -2.22 13.82
CA THR A 159 7.11 -2.75 15.18
C THR A 159 7.97 -4.00 15.22
N GLY A 160 8.19 -4.67 14.08
CA GLY A 160 8.89 -5.97 14.01
C GLY A 160 8.06 -7.16 14.51
N ILE A 161 6.84 -6.92 15.02
CA ILE A 161 5.97 -7.97 15.55
C ILE A 161 5.53 -8.91 14.42
N THR A 162 5.52 -10.21 14.72
CA THR A 162 5.27 -11.26 13.75
C THR A 162 4.02 -12.06 14.11
N LEU A 163 3.30 -12.54 13.08
CA LEU A 163 2.32 -13.61 13.26
C LEU A 163 3.05 -14.96 13.32
N PRO A 164 2.45 -16.01 13.92
CA PRO A 164 2.90 -17.38 13.65
C PRO A 164 2.93 -17.67 12.14
N PRO A 165 3.74 -18.65 11.67
CA PRO A 165 3.71 -19.09 10.28
C PRO A 165 2.28 -19.40 9.83
N LEU A 166 1.90 -18.86 8.67
CA LEU A 166 0.57 -19.01 8.06
C LEU A 166 0.63 -19.88 6.81
#